data_AF-A0A3C1UI16-F1
#
_entry.id   AF-A0A3C1UI16-F1
#
_cell.length_a   1.000
_cell.length_b   1.000
_cell.length_c   1.000
_cell.angle_alpha   90.00
_cell.angle_beta   90.00
_cell.angle_gamma   90.00
#
_symmetry.space_group_name_H-M   'P 1'
#
loop_
_entity.id
_entity.type
_entity.pdbx_description
1 polymer ?
#
loop_
_entity_poly.entity_id
_entity_poly.type
_entity_poly.pdbx_seq_one_letter_code
_entity_poly.pdbx_strand_id
1 'polypeptide(L)' 'MNSSNIEAQIEEVFSRGVANLVDPQGVFKNKVLKKAKDEYKKDIIVKFGVDPTRPDIHLGHAVVFRKLRKLQDLGCKV' A
#
# COMPACT_ATOMS: atom_id res chain seq x y z
N MET A 1 -5.03 10.21 -16.48
CA MET A 1 -5.38 8.87 -15.98
C MET A 1 -6.80 8.93 -15.46
N ASN A 2 -7.71 8.09 -15.97
CA ASN A 2 -9.13 8.14 -15.58
C ASN A 2 -9.28 7.83 -14.09
N SER A 3 -10.00 8.69 -13.36
CA SER A 3 -10.21 8.58 -11.91
C SER A 3 -10.77 7.21 -11.48
N SER A 4 -11.57 6.57 -12.35
CA SER A 4 -12.12 5.23 -12.15
C SER A 4 -11.06 4.11 -12.07
N ASN A 5 -9.91 4.28 -12.73
CA ASN A 5 -8.84 3.27 -12.72
C ASN A 5 -8.04 3.32 -11.40
N ILE A 6 -7.85 4.51 -10.84
CA ILE A 6 -7.10 4.70 -9.59
C ILE A 6 -7.89 4.11 -8.40
N GLU A 7 -9.21 4.33 -8.36
CA GLU A 7 -10.07 3.79 -7.31
C GLU A 7 -10.10 2.26 -7.34
N ALA A 8 -10.21 1.66 -8.53
CA ALA A 8 -10.13 0.21 -8.70
C ALA A 8 -8.76 -0.36 -8.28
N GLN A 9 -7.66 0.32 -8.62
CA GLN A 9 -6.32 -0.07 -8.18
C GLN A 9 -6.19 -0.03 -6.65
N ILE A 10 -6.70 1.03 -6.02
CA ILE A 10 -6.70 1.19 -4.56
C ILE A 10 -7.50 0.04 -3.90
N GLU A 11 -8.69 -0.28 -4.41
CA GLU A 11 -9.45 -1.41 -3.90
C GLU A 11 -8.73 -2.74 -4.07
N GLU A 12 -8.06 -2.97 -5.20
CA GLU A 12 -7.27 -4.19 -5.43
C GLU A 12 -6.08 -4.29 -4.47
N VAL A 13 -5.42 -3.15 -4.15
CA VAL A 13 -4.33 -3.11 -3.16
C VAL A 13 -4.85 -3.51 -1.79
N PHE A 14 -6.05 -3.12 -1.40
CA PHE A 14 -6.57 -3.36 -0.05
C PHE A 14 -7.35 -4.66 0.12
N SER A 15 -7.85 -5.25 -0.97
CA SER A 15 -8.63 -6.50 -0.94
C SER A 15 -7.78 -7.73 -1.26
N ARG A 16 -7.06 -7.71 -2.39
CA ARG A 16 -6.44 -8.93 -2.93
C ARG A 16 -5.23 -9.37 -2.12
N GLY A 17 -5.28 -10.56 -1.53
CA GLY A 17 -4.17 -11.11 -0.75
C GLY A 17 -3.92 -10.38 0.58
N VAL A 18 -4.95 -9.69 1.10
CA VAL A 18 -4.96 -9.09 2.43
C VAL A 18 -5.93 -9.90 3.27
N ALA A 19 -5.45 -10.55 4.33
CA ALA A 19 -6.30 -11.33 5.22
C ALA A 19 -7.20 -10.41 6.05
N ASN A 20 -6.62 -9.36 6.64
CA ASN A 20 -7.32 -8.38 7.46
C ASN A 20 -6.76 -6.98 7.19
N LEU A 21 -7.67 -6.02 7.05
CA LEU A 21 -7.35 -4.60 6.96
C LEU A 21 -8.04 -3.87 8.12
N VAL A 22 -7.24 -3.22 8.97
CA VAL A 22 -7.76 -2.38 10.05
C VAL A 22 -7.55 -0.92 9.64
N ASP A 23 -8.63 -0.29 9.18
CA ASP A 23 -8.64 1.13 8.81
C ASP A 23 -9.89 1.79 9.43
N PRO A 24 -9.81 2.23 10.70
CA PRO A 24 -10.94 2.88 11.35
C PRO A 24 -11.34 4.12 10.54
N GLN A 25 -12.63 4.21 10.20
CA GLN A 25 -13.22 5.30 9.42
C GLN A 25 -12.65 5.49 8.00
N GLY A 26 -11.91 4.52 7.46
CA GLY A 26 -11.37 4.61 6.09
C GLY A 26 -10.34 5.73 5.90
N VAL A 27 -9.73 6.21 6.99
CA VAL A 27 -8.83 7.37 6.97
C VAL A 27 -7.62 7.09 6.10
N PHE A 28 -7.08 5.87 6.14
CA PHE A 28 -5.92 5.52 5.33
C PHE A 28 -6.27 5.45 3.85
N LYS A 29 -7.37 4.79 3.48
CA LYS A 29 -7.86 4.77 2.08
C LYS A 29 -8.05 6.18 1.52
N ASN A 30 -8.69 7.07 2.29
CA ASN A 30 -8.91 8.45 1.89
C ASN A 30 -7.59 9.24 1.72
N LYS A 31 -6.58 9.00 2.57
CA LYS A 31 -5.26 9.62 2.41
C LYS A 31 -4.56 9.14 1.14
N VAL A 32 -4.57 7.84 0.87
CA VAL A 32 -3.95 7.28 -0.34
C VAL A 32 -4.63 7.80 -1.60
N LEU A 33 -5.95 7.92 -1.59
CA LEU A 33 -6.72 8.49 -2.70
C LEU A 33 -6.37 9.97 -2.95
N LYS A 34 -6.25 10.78 -1.88
CA LYS A 34 -5.79 12.18 -1.99
C LYS A 34 -4.33 12.29 -2.46
N LYS A 35 -3.47 11.34 -2.07
CA LYS A 35 -2.08 11.27 -2.55
C LYS A 35 -2.01 10.92 -4.03
N ALA A 36 -2.80 9.94 -4.49
CA ALA A 36 -2.88 9.56 -5.89
C ALA A 36 -3.47 10.67 -6.79
N LYS A 37 -4.35 11.52 -6.23
CA LYS A 37 -4.88 12.73 -6.89
C LYS A 37 -3.96 13.96 -6.78
N ASP A 38 -2.77 13.80 -6.19
CA ASP A 38 -1.77 14.86 -5.97
C ASP A 38 -2.26 16.05 -5.09
N GLU A 39 -3.36 15.84 -4.36
CA GLU A 39 -3.93 16.81 -3.40
C GLU A 39 -3.20 16.75 -2.04
N TYR A 40 -2.54 15.62 -1.75
CA TYR A 40 -1.83 15.40 -0.49
C TYR A 40 -0.31 15.47 -0.68
N LYS A 41 0.26 16.64 -0.41
CA LYS A 41 1.71 16.89 -0.61
C LYS A 41 2.63 16.22 0.42
N LYS A 42 2.11 15.77 1.56
CA LYS A 42 2.92 15.09 2.58
C LYS A 42 3.17 13.62 2.21
N ASP A 43 4.30 13.07 2.62
CA ASP A 43 4.61 11.67 2.41
C ASP A 43 3.76 10.77 3.32
N ILE A 44 3.20 9.72 2.73
CA ILE A 44 2.57 8.63 3.49
C ILE A 44 3.63 7.57 3.70
N ILE A 45 4.12 7.45 4.92
CA ILE A 45 5.17 6.50 5.29
C ILE A 45 4.53 5.14 5.60
N VAL A 46 4.90 4.11 4.84
CA VAL A 46 4.46 2.74 5.00
C VAL A 46 5.60 1.94 5.61
N LYS A 47 5.43 1.50 6.86
CA LYS A 47 6.45 0.72 7.55
C LYS A 47 6.21 -0.78 7.36
N PHE A 48 7.24 -1.51 6.94
CA PHE A 48 7.27 -2.97 6.96
C PHE A 48 8.44 -3.44 7.84
N GLY A 49 8.15 -4.30 8.82
CA GLY A 49 9.15 -4.90 9.70
C GLY A 49 9.44 -6.34 9.28
N VAL A 50 10.73 -6.68 9.22
CA VAL A 50 11.21 -8.05 9.01
C VAL A 50 12.13 -8.39 10.18
N ASP A 51 11.99 -9.59 10.73
CA ASP A 51 12.88 -10.09 11.78
C ASP A 51 14.24 -10.50 11.16
N PRO A 52 15.37 -9.89 11.58
CA PRO A 52 16.69 -10.17 11.02
C PRO A 52 17.34 -11.46 11.56
N THR A 53 16.65 -12.28 12.36
CA THR A 53 17.21 -13.55 12.89
C THR A 53 17.67 -14.54 11.81
N ARG A 54 17.16 -14.42 10.58
CA ARG A 54 17.64 -15.21 9.44
C ARG A 54 18.18 -14.30 8.33
N PRO A 55 19.29 -14.70 7.67
CA PRO A 55 19.87 -13.93 6.58
C PRO A 55 19.03 -14.00 5.29
N ASP A 56 18.15 -15.00 5.17
CA ASP A 56 17.51 -15.34 3.90
C ASP A 56 16.09 -14.80 3.78
N ILE A 57 15.85 -14.03 2.73
CA ILE A 57 14.50 -13.63 2.31
C ILE A 57 13.97 -14.68 1.35
N HIS A 58 13.16 -15.60 1.87
CA HIS A 58 12.51 -16.62 1.04
C HIS A 58 11.34 -16.07 0.23
N LEU A 59 10.87 -16.85 -0.75
CA LEU A 59 9.80 -16.47 -1.71
C LEU A 59 8.47 -16.05 -1.05
N GLY A 60 8.23 -16.42 0.20
CA GLY A 60 7.05 -16.01 0.95
C GLY A 60 6.96 -14.49 1.16
N HIS A 61 8.09 -13.79 1.22
CA HIS A 61 8.13 -12.34 1.31
C HIS A 61 7.66 -11.63 0.04
N ALA A 62 7.66 -12.33 -1.11
CA ALA A 62 7.26 -11.75 -2.39
C ALA A 62 5.83 -11.22 -2.37
N VAL A 63 4.93 -11.81 -1.57
CA VAL A 63 3.55 -11.33 -1.40
C VAL A 63 3.53 -9.93 -0.81
N VAL A 64 4.28 -9.72 0.28
CA VAL A 64 4.34 -8.42 0.97
C VAL A 64 5.08 -7.39 0.13
N PHE A 65 6.20 -7.75 -0.50
CA PHE A 65 6.94 -6.82 -1.36
C PHE A 65 6.16 -6.38 -2.59
N ARG A 66 5.37 -7.27 -3.21
CA ARG A 66 4.45 -6.86 -4.29
C ARG A 66 3.42 -5.85 -3.80
N LYS A 67 2.95 -5.97 -2.56
CA LYS A 67 2.02 -5.00 -1.96
C LYS A 67 2.69 -3.65 -1.70
N LEU A 68 3.88 -3.67 -1.11
CA LEU A 68 4.68 -2.46 -0.90
C LEU A 68 4.97 -1.75 -2.23
N ARG A 69 5.29 -2.50 -3.28
CA ARG A 69 5.48 -1.91 -4.62
C ARG A 69 4.23 -1.21 -5.13
N LYS A 70 3.04 -1.83 -5.02
CA LYS A 70 1.79 -1.18 -5.41
C LYS A 70 1.52 0.10 -4.60
N LEU A 71 1.90 0.13 -3.31
CA LEU A 71 1.79 1.34 -2.49
C LEU A 71 2.78 2.44 -2.94
N GLN A 72 3.99 2.07 -3.36
CA GLN A 72 4.94 3.01 -3.98
C GLN A 72 4.41 3.57 -5.30
N ASP A 73 3.81 2.73 -6.14
CA ASP A 73 3.20 3.16 -7.40
C ASP A 73 2.02 4.15 -7.17
N LEU A 74 1.36 4.09 -6.00
CA LEU A 74 0.34 5.05 -5.54
C LEU A 74 0.92 6.32 -4.88
N GLY A 75 2.25 6.47 -4.86
CA GLY A 75 2.94 7.63 -4.30
C GLY A 75 3.20 7.57 -2.80
N CYS A 76 3.04 6.41 -2.17
CA CYS A 76 3.47 6.21 -0.77
C CYS A 76 4.98 5.99 -0.69
N LYS A 77 5.57 6.39 0.43
CA LYS A 77 6.96 6.12 0.75
C LYS A 77 7.03 4.87 1.62
N VAL A 78 7.56 3.78 1.06
CA VAL A 78 7.86 2.54 1.79
C VAL A 78 9.26 2.61 2.37
#